data_AF-A0AAU5HTQ9-F1
#
_entry.id   AF-A0AAU5HTQ9-F1
#
_cell.length_a   1.000
_cell.length_b   1.000
_cell.length_c   1.000
_cell.angle_alpha   90.00
_cell.angle_beta   90.00
_cell.angle_gamma   90.00
#
_symmetry.space_group_name_H-M   'P 1'
#
loop_
_entity.id
_entity.type
_entity.pdbx_description
1 polymer ?
#
loop_
_entity_poly.entity_id
_entity_poly.type
_entity_poly.pdbx_seq_one_letter_code
_entity_poly.pdbx_strand_id
1 'polypeptide(L)'
;MTPTRTPHTPRIPPLPPAQWPPVLRSLLADSRQDGPGRENLFGTLAHHPVLAHAWLSLARVLTHEGTLGHRRRELIVLRVAHSLDAPYVQGRHRTRAEDAGLTDVEIDATAVDLAFHPWQPEDRALLEAADLLAVNSSIPEGLWDRLARVLNPEQLVELLVLAGQTATMCTTLNTLRTPSDRRPSLTVLLERDRCCSAGQCVGVAPEVFEQDESDGRVALLVPEPDARYADEVRFAADLCPSGAITLVDHEETAHP
;
A
#
# COMPACT_ATOMS: atom_id res chain seq x y z
N MET A 1 3.73 15.98 18.46
CA MET A 1 2.33 15.57 18.18
C MET A 1 2.33 14.07 18.02
N THR A 2 1.67 13.35 18.91
CA THR A 2 1.49 11.90 18.77
C THR A 2 0.60 11.64 17.55
N PRO A 3 0.99 10.82 16.57
CA PRO A 3 0.15 10.55 15.42
C PRO A 3 -1.18 9.96 15.89
N THR A 4 -2.29 10.61 15.51
CA THR A 4 -3.64 10.16 15.86
C THR A 4 -3.92 8.85 15.12
N ARG A 5 -3.78 7.72 15.81
CA ARG A 5 -3.99 6.37 15.27
C ARG A 5 -5.39 6.24 14.65
N THR A 6 -5.45 5.95 13.35
CA THR A 6 -6.72 5.68 12.67
C THR A 6 -7.16 4.23 12.90
N PRO A 7 -8.39 3.98 13.38
CA PRO A 7 -8.93 2.62 13.48
C PRO A 7 -8.91 1.91 12.12
N HIS A 8 -8.57 0.61 12.08
CA HIS A 8 -8.32 -0.14 10.84
C HIS A 8 -9.58 -0.66 10.14
N THR A 9 -10.74 -0.50 10.76
CA THR A 9 -12.03 -0.84 10.13
C THR A 9 -12.26 0.02 8.89
N PRO A 10 -12.63 -0.58 7.74
CA PRO A 10 -13.02 0.16 6.55
C PRO A 10 -14.10 1.19 6.88
N ARG A 11 -13.89 2.44 6.46
CA ARG A 11 -14.93 3.48 6.58
C ARG A 11 -16.13 3.17 5.69
N ILE A 12 -15.85 2.55 4.55
CA ILE A 12 -16.84 1.97 3.64
C ILE A 12 -16.40 0.52 3.37
N PRO A 13 -17.16 -0.49 3.83
CA PRO A 13 -16.85 -1.88 3.55
C PRO A 13 -16.86 -2.16 2.04
N PRO A 14 -15.86 -2.86 1.47
CA PRO A 14 -15.90 -3.31 0.09
C PRO A 14 -17.17 -4.14 -0.16
N LEU A 15 -17.86 -3.88 -1.28
CA LEU A 15 -18.98 -4.73 -1.68
C LEU A 15 -18.47 -6.13 -2.07
N PRO A 16 -19.21 -7.21 -1.75
CA PRO A 16 -18.85 -8.53 -2.24
C PRO A 16 -19.06 -8.63 -3.77
N PRO A 17 -18.29 -9.47 -4.50
CA PRO A 17 -18.36 -9.57 -5.97
C PRO A 17 -19.76 -9.79 -6.56
N ALA A 18 -20.64 -10.46 -5.82
CA ALA A 18 -22.04 -10.69 -6.21
C ALA A 18 -22.86 -9.40 -6.36
N GLN A 19 -22.49 -8.34 -5.64
CA GLN A 19 -23.19 -7.05 -5.64
C GLN A 19 -22.60 -6.05 -6.65
N TRP A 20 -21.51 -6.41 -7.34
CA TRP A 20 -20.91 -5.50 -8.30
C TRP A 20 -21.76 -5.37 -9.57
N PRO A 21 -21.73 -4.23 -10.26
CA PRO A 21 -22.26 -4.14 -11.61
C PRO A 21 -21.47 -5.01 -12.59
N PRO A 22 -22.08 -5.52 -13.68
CA PRO A 22 -21.40 -6.36 -14.66
C PRO A 22 -20.11 -5.75 -15.21
N VAL A 23 -20.09 -4.44 -15.46
CA VAL A 23 -18.92 -3.73 -16.00
C VAL A 23 -17.68 -3.85 -15.10
N LEU A 24 -17.84 -3.83 -13.77
CA LEU A 24 -16.69 -3.97 -12.86
C LEU A 24 -16.20 -5.41 -12.77
N ARG A 25 -17.10 -6.39 -12.84
CA ARG A 25 -16.70 -7.81 -12.96
C ARG A 25 -15.92 -8.07 -14.25
N SER A 26 -16.38 -7.50 -15.37
CA SER A 26 -15.66 -7.57 -16.64
C SER A 26 -14.29 -6.92 -16.54
N LEU A 27 -14.20 -5.70 -16.01
CA LEU A 27 -12.91 -5.03 -15.80
C LEU A 27 -11.94 -5.86 -14.95
N LEU A 28 -12.41 -6.49 -13.87
CA LEU A 28 -11.58 -7.39 -13.05
C LEU A 28 -11.11 -8.61 -13.87
N ALA A 29 -12.01 -9.22 -14.64
CA ALA A 29 -11.72 -10.37 -15.48
C ALA A 29 -10.72 -10.04 -16.61
N ASP A 30 -10.82 -8.87 -17.21
CA ASP A 30 -9.92 -8.40 -18.27
C ASP A 30 -8.51 -8.06 -17.76
N SER A 31 -8.39 -7.83 -16.46
CA SER A 31 -7.12 -7.56 -15.77
C SER A 31 -6.57 -8.79 -15.06
N ARG A 32 -6.86 -10.01 -15.55
CA ARG A 32 -6.26 -11.24 -15.01
C ARG A 32 -4.74 -11.27 -15.10
N GLN A 33 -4.18 -10.67 -16.16
CA GLN A 33 -2.72 -10.51 -16.33
C GLN A 33 -2.08 -9.66 -15.24
N ASP A 34 -2.88 -8.89 -14.49
CA ASP A 34 -2.42 -8.05 -13.39
C ASP A 34 -2.24 -8.82 -12.08
N GLY A 35 -2.54 -10.12 -12.05
CA GLY A 35 -2.51 -11.00 -10.88
C GLY A 35 -3.82 -10.97 -10.05
N PRO A 36 -4.05 -11.99 -9.20
CA PRO A 36 -5.18 -12.03 -8.26
C PRO A 36 -5.08 -10.92 -7.20
N GLY A 37 -6.09 -10.71 -6.36
CA GLY A 37 -5.98 -9.84 -5.16
C GLY A 37 -6.27 -8.36 -5.42
N ARG A 38 -7.45 -8.06 -5.96
CA ARG A 38 -7.97 -6.68 -6.14
C ARG A 38 -9.44 -6.57 -5.74
N GLU A 39 -9.96 -7.59 -5.08
CA GLU A 39 -11.36 -7.70 -4.72
C GLU A 39 -11.79 -6.57 -3.80
N ASN A 40 -10.95 -6.19 -2.85
CA ASN A 40 -11.21 -5.07 -1.95
C ASN A 40 -11.10 -3.72 -2.67
N LEU A 41 -10.14 -3.53 -3.59
CA LEU A 41 -10.10 -2.33 -4.45
C LEU A 41 -11.40 -2.19 -5.27
N PHE A 42 -11.76 -3.24 -6.02
CA PHE A 42 -12.96 -3.20 -6.86
C PHE A 42 -14.23 -3.09 -6.03
N GLY A 43 -14.31 -3.79 -4.90
CA GLY A 43 -15.43 -3.74 -3.98
C GLY A 43 -15.61 -2.38 -3.32
N THR A 44 -14.51 -1.69 -2.97
CA THR A 44 -14.56 -0.30 -2.49
C THR A 44 -15.07 0.64 -3.60
N LEU A 45 -14.55 0.52 -4.82
CA LEU A 45 -14.95 1.39 -5.93
C LEU A 45 -16.35 1.07 -6.48
N ALA A 46 -16.88 -0.14 -6.24
CA ALA A 46 -18.20 -0.55 -6.67
C ALA A 46 -19.35 0.27 -6.06
N HIS A 47 -19.09 1.01 -4.97
CA HIS A 47 -20.01 2.01 -4.43
C HIS A 47 -20.28 3.18 -5.40
N HIS A 48 -19.39 3.42 -6.36
CA HIS A 48 -19.59 4.42 -7.42
C HIS A 48 -19.15 3.88 -8.79
N PRO A 49 -19.95 3.03 -9.45
CA PRO A 49 -19.49 2.22 -10.58
C PRO A 49 -19.12 3.00 -11.85
N VAL A 50 -19.76 4.14 -12.11
CA VAL A 50 -19.43 4.99 -13.28
C VAL A 50 -18.02 5.58 -13.14
N LEU A 51 -17.73 6.17 -11.97
CA LEU A 51 -16.41 6.69 -11.63
C LEU A 51 -15.36 5.56 -11.61
N ALA A 52 -15.67 4.43 -11.00
CA ALA A 52 -14.79 3.27 -10.95
C ALA A 52 -14.39 2.80 -12.35
N HIS A 53 -15.33 2.71 -13.28
CA HIS A 53 -15.05 2.31 -14.65
C HIS A 53 -14.09 3.28 -15.35
N ALA A 54 -14.34 4.59 -15.29
CA ALA A 54 -13.48 5.60 -15.88
C ALA A 54 -12.07 5.59 -15.25
N TRP A 55 -12.03 5.50 -13.92
CA TRP A 55 -10.79 5.57 -13.16
C TRP A 55 -9.88 4.35 -13.37
N LEU A 56 -10.46 3.14 -13.34
CA LEU A 56 -9.75 1.89 -13.61
C LEU A 56 -9.32 1.78 -15.08
N SER A 57 -10.09 2.38 -16.01
CA SER A 57 -9.70 2.43 -17.42
C SER A 57 -8.46 3.29 -17.63
N LEU A 58 -8.36 4.45 -16.97
CA LEU A 58 -7.14 5.26 -16.98
C LEU A 58 -5.95 4.49 -16.38
N ALA A 59 -6.16 3.82 -15.23
CA ALA A 59 -5.11 3.00 -14.62
C ALA A 59 -4.64 1.86 -15.55
N ARG A 60 -5.56 1.24 -16.30
CA ARG A 60 -5.25 0.21 -17.30
C ARG A 60 -4.35 0.76 -18.41
N VAL A 61 -4.64 1.95 -18.94
CA VAL A 61 -3.80 2.59 -19.97
C VAL A 61 -2.39 2.83 -19.45
N LEU A 62 -2.25 3.46 -18.27
CA LEU A 62 -0.94 3.72 -17.66
C LEU A 62 -0.15 2.43 -17.34
N THR A 63 -0.85 1.32 -17.13
CA THR A 63 -0.23 0.02 -16.85
C THR A 63 0.18 -0.72 -18.12
N HIS A 64 -0.68 -0.78 -19.13
CA HIS A 64 -0.50 -1.72 -20.25
C HIS A 64 -0.15 -1.05 -21.57
N GLU A 65 -0.46 0.23 -21.71
CA GLU A 65 -0.31 1.00 -22.94
C GLU A 65 0.65 2.19 -22.76
N GLY A 66 1.26 2.33 -21.58
CA GLY A 66 2.21 3.38 -21.24
C GLY A 66 3.58 3.23 -21.91
N THR A 67 4.25 4.35 -22.10
CA THR A 67 5.52 4.52 -22.81
C THR A 67 6.71 4.75 -21.87
N LEU A 68 6.49 4.96 -20.57
CA LEU A 68 7.57 5.12 -19.58
C LEU A 68 8.45 3.86 -19.45
N GLY A 69 7.89 2.69 -19.76
CA GLY A 69 8.52 1.39 -19.49
C GLY A 69 8.31 0.95 -18.04
N HIS A 70 8.38 -0.36 -17.82
CA HIS A 70 7.91 -0.99 -16.58
C HIS A 70 8.70 -0.52 -15.35
N ARG A 71 10.05 -0.51 -15.44
CA ARG A 71 10.92 -0.10 -14.32
C ARG A 71 10.64 1.33 -13.84
N ARG A 72 10.58 2.28 -14.79
CA ARG A 72 10.36 3.70 -14.48
C ARG A 72 8.97 3.91 -13.86
N ARG A 73 7.94 3.23 -14.39
CA ARG A 73 6.59 3.25 -13.82
C ARG A 73 6.58 2.80 -12.36
N GLU A 74 7.19 1.66 -12.05
CA GLU A 74 7.16 1.12 -10.69
C GLU A 74 7.97 1.95 -9.69
N LEU A 75 9.09 2.57 -10.09
CA LEU A 75 9.81 3.54 -9.25
C LEU A 75 8.90 4.71 -8.84
N ILE A 76 8.18 5.30 -9.81
CA ILE A 76 7.26 6.42 -9.56
C ILE A 76 6.12 5.97 -8.64
N VAL A 77 5.49 4.83 -8.93
CA VAL A 77 4.33 4.34 -8.15
C VAL A 77 4.72 4.02 -6.72
N LEU A 78 5.81 3.26 -6.51
CA LEU A 78 6.29 2.92 -5.17
C LEU A 78 6.66 4.17 -4.38
N ARG A 79 7.37 5.12 -5.01
CA ARG A 79 7.76 6.35 -4.31
C ARG A 79 6.55 7.18 -3.89
N VAL A 80 5.58 7.41 -4.77
CA VAL A 80 4.33 8.10 -4.41
C VAL A 80 3.60 7.36 -3.28
N ALA A 81 3.53 6.03 -3.35
CA ALA A 81 2.86 5.22 -2.35
C ALA A 81 3.56 5.26 -0.98
N HIS A 82 4.90 5.37 -0.95
CA HIS A 82 5.65 5.58 0.29
C HIS A 82 5.47 7.00 0.84
N SER A 83 5.53 8.02 -0.01
CA SER A 83 5.35 9.43 0.40
C SER A 83 3.95 9.72 0.95
N LEU A 84 2.95 8.90 0.61
CA LEU A 84 1.58 8.98 1.11
C LEU A 84 1.21 7.90 2.15
N ASP A 85 2.16 7.09 2.60
CA ASP A 85 1.96 5.95 3.51
C ASP A 85 0.77 5.06 3.11
N ALA A 86 0.79 4.56 1.86
CA ALA A 86 -0.29 3.78 1.26
C ALA A 86 0.04 2.29 1.15
N PRO A 87 -0.12 1.50 2.24
CA PRO A 87 0.32 0.10 2.30
C PRO A 87 -0.36 -0.80 1.25
N TYR A 88 -1.63 -0.53 0.91
CA TYR A 88 -2.33 -1.26 -0.14
C TYR A 88 -1.56 -1.16 -1.48
N VAL A 89 -1.17 0.04 -1.87
CA VAL A 89 -0.47 0.30 -3.14
C VAL A 89 0.98 -0.20 -3.07
N GLN A 90 1.68 0.05 -1.96
CA GLN A 90 3.04 -0.46 -1.72
C GLN A 90 3.11 -1.99 -1.89
N GLY A 91 2.23 -2.71 -1.18
CA GLY A 91 2.12 -4.15 -1.29
C GLY A 91 1.76 -4.59 -2.71
N ARG A 92 0.80 -3.95 -3.37
CA ARG A 92 0.43 -4.36 -4.73
C ARG A 92 1.57 -4.20 -5.74
N HIS A 93 2.38 -3.16 -5.58
CA HIS A 93 3.39 -2.78 -6.56
C HIS A 93 4.78 -3.37 -6.30
N ARG A 94 5.05 -3.92 -5.10
CA ARG A 94 6.30 -4.65 -4.84
C ARG A 94 6.57 -5.75 -5.87
N THR A 95 5.64 -6.70 -6.04
CA THR A 95 5.81 -7.79 -7.02
C THR A 95 5.92 -7.29 -8.46
N ARG A 96 5.23 -6.20 -8.80
CA ARG A 96 5.34 -5.59 -10.13
C ARG A 96 6.70 -4.95 -10.36
N ALA A 97 7.30 -4.37 -9.32
CA ALA A 97 8.63 -3.81 -9.37
C ALA A 97 9.68 -4.91 -9.56
N GLU A 98 9.52 -6.04 -8.88
CA GLU A 98 10.34 -7.24 -9.08
C GLU A 98 10.24 -7.73 -10.54
N ASP A 99 9.01 -7.89 -11.06
CA ASP A 99 8.76 -8.27 -12.46
C ASP A 99 9.32 -7.25 -13.48
N ALA A 100 9.43 -5.98 -13.06
CA ALA A 100 10.03 -4.90 -13.84
C ALA A 100 11.56 -4.84 -13.74
N GLY A 101 12.18 -5.75 -12.97
CA GLY A 101 13.62 -5.86 -12.79
C GLY A 101 14.22 -4.91 -11.76
N LEU A 102 13.43 -4.39 -10.82
CA LEU A 102 13.98 -3.76 -9.62
C LEU A 102 14.47 -4.82 -8.64
N THR A 103 15.58 -4.55 -7.96
CA THR A 103 16.06 -5.40 -6.86
C THR A 103 15.34 -5.07 -5.55
N ASP A 104 15.33 -6.01 -4.58
CA ASP A 104 14.77 -5.76 -3.24
C ASP A 104 15.38 -4.51 -2.59
N VAL A 105 16.69 -4.33 -2.76
CA VAL A 105 17.43 -3.16 -2.25
C VAL A 105 16.90 -1.86 -2.86
N GLU A 106 16.60 -1.84 -4.16
CA GLU A 106 16.03 -0.67 -4.82
C GLU A 106 14.59 -0.43 -4.38
N ILE A 107 13.77 -1.48 -4.29
CA ILE A 107 12.38 -1.38 -3.83
C ILE A 107 12.33 -0.79 -2.42
N ASP A 108 13.12 -1.33 -1.50
CA ASP A 108 13.19 -0.84 -0.12
C ASP A 108 13.76 0.58 -0.05
N ALA A 109 14.72 0.91 -0.93
CA ALA A 109 15.27 2.26 -1.02
C ALA A 109 14.23 3.31 -1.46
N THR A 110 13.15 2.93 -2.14
CA THR A 110 12.06 3.88 -2.47
C THR A 110 11.30 4.39 -1.24
N ALA A 111 11.40 3.69 -0.10
CA ALA A 111 10.71 4.02 1.14
C ALA A 111 11.48 5.00 2.05
N VAL A 112 12.76 5.26 1.77
CA VAL A 112 13.65 6.05 2.63
C VAL A 112 14.17 7.31 1.95
N ASP A 113 14.97 8.12 2.64
CA ASP A 113 15.63 9.27 2.02
C ASP A 113 16.47 8.83 0.82
N LEU A 114 16.33 9.53 -0.31
CA LEU A 114 17.01 9.22 -1.57
C LEU A 114 18.54 9.29 -1.44
N ALA A 115 19.08 9.94 -0.40
CA ALA A 115 20.51 9.96 -0.10
C ALA A 115 21.06 8.60 0.37
N PHE A 116 20.22 7.69 0.86
CA PHE A 116 20.66 6.38 1.38
C PHE A 116 20.88 5.32 0.30
N HIS A 117 20.60 5.63 -0.96
CA HIS A 117 20.84 4.73 -2.08
C HIS A 117 21.48 5.46 -3.27
N PRO A 118 22.52 4.90 -3.91
CA PRO A 118 23.21 5.52 -5.03
C PRO A 118 22.41 5.38 -6.34
N TRP A 119 21.27 6.05 -6.42
CA TRP A 119 20.41 6.06 -7.60
C TRP A 119 21.13 6.57 -8.84
N GLN A 120 20.88 5.92 -9.99
CA GLN A 120 21.27 6.49 -11.27
C GLN A 120 20.61 7.85 -11.46
N PRO A 121 21.26 8.82 -12.14
CA PRO A 121 20.74 10.18 -12.27
C PRO A 121 19.32 10.26 -12.86
N GLU A 122 18.98 9.34 -13.77
CA GLU A 122 17.65 9.25 -14.39
C GLU A 122 16.59 8.81 -13.37
N ASP A 123 16.84 7.70 -12.68
CA ASP A 123 15.94 7.14 -11.67
C ASP A 123 15.75 8.12 -10.51
N ARG A 124 16.83 8.79 -10.08
CA ARG A 124 16.77 9.82 -9.04
C ARG A 124 15.86 10.98 -9.42
N ALA A 125 15.90 11.44 -10.66
CA ALA A 125 15.02 12.52 -11.12
C ALA A 125 13.54 12.11 -11.09
N LEU A 126 13.23 10.85 -11.43
CA LEU A 126 11.86 10.31 -11.35
C LEU A 126 11.36 10.27 -9.90
N LEU A 127 12.20 9.82 -8.96
CA LEU A 127 11.87 9.73 -7.54
C LEU A 127 11.67 11.12 -6.91
N GLU A 128 12.54 12.08 -7.23
CA GLU A 128 12.39 13.48 -6.79
C GLU A 128 11.11 14.12 -7.34
N ALA A 129 10.74 13.82 -8.60
CA ALA A 129 9.49 14.27 -9.17
C ALA A 129 8.28 13.63 -8.48
N ALA A 130 8.35 12.32 -8.20
CA ALA A 130 7.32 11.59 -7.48
C ALA A 130 7.03 12.20 -6.10
N ASP A 131 8.06 12.61 -5.35
CA ASP A 131 7.90 13.29 -4.05
C ASP A 131 7.10 14.58 -4.14
N LEU A 132 7.42 15.43 -5.12
CA LEU A 132 6.73 16.70 -5.32
C LEU A 132 5.29 16.48 -5.79
N LEU A 133 5.10 15.60 -6.77
CA LEU A 133 3.80 15.35 -7.39
C LEU A 133 2.84 14.62 -6.44
N ALA A 134 3.34 13.78 -5.53
CA ALA A 134 2.53 13.11 -4.52
C ALA A 134 1.70 14.10 -3.67
N VAL A 135 2.24 15.31 -3.45
CA VAL A 135 1.61 16.38 -2.66
C VAL A 135 1.16 17.56 -3.53
N ASN A 136 0.96 17.33 -4.84
CA ASN A 136 0.54 18.34 -5.83
C ASN A 136 1.45 19.59 -5.90
N SER A 137 2.74 19.43 -5.63
CA SER A 137 3.73 20.50 -5.81
C SER A 137 4.19 20.62 -7.26
N SER A 138 4.63 21.82 -7.66
CA SER A 138 5.22 22.04 -8.98
C SER A 138 6.65 21.50 -9.07
N ILE A 139 7.05 21.08 -10.27
CA ILE A 139 8.42 20.66 -10.58
C ILE A 139 9.28 21.91 -10.83
N PRO A 140 10.39 22.13 -10.09
CA PRO A 140 11.32 23.22 -10.38
C PRO A 140 12.03 23.05 -11.73
N GLU A 141 12.37 24.16 -12.38
CA GLU A 141 13.03 24.17 -13.71
C GLU A 141 14.24 23.24 -13.80
N GLY A 142 15.12 23.26 -12.80
CA GLY A 142 16.32 22.42 -12.81
C GLY A 142 16.03 20.90 -12.75
N LEU A 143 14.90 20.50 -12.16
CA LEU A 143 14.44 19.10 -12.17
C LEU A 143 13.73 18.78 -13.50
N TRP A 144 12.90 19.70 -14.01
CA TRP A 144 12.29 19.59 -15.33
C TRP A 144 13.34 19.36 -16.43
N ASP A 145 14.41 20.14 -16.43
CA ASP A 145 15.52 20.00 -17.38
C ASP A 145 16.22 18.64 -17.30
N ARG A 146 16.31 18.05 -16.09
CA ARG A 146 16.87 16.69 -15.92
C ARG A 146 15.93 15.64 -16.51
N LEU A 147 14.64 15.74 -16.24
CA LEU A 147 13.62 14.83 -16.77
C LEU A 147 13.54 14.91 -18.30
N ALA A 148 13.49 16.12 -18.85
CA ALA A 148 13.37 16.36 -20.29
C ALA A 148 14.60 15.95 -21.10
N ARG A 149 15.76 15.69 -20.46
CA ARG A 149 16.93 15.11 -21.11
C ARG A 149 16.79 13.60 -21.37
N VAL A 150 15.93 12.91 -20.62
CA VAL A 150 15.85 11.43 -20.64
C VAL A 150 14.45 10.90 -20.95
N LEU A 151 13.43 11.77 -20.87
CA LEU A 151 12.06 11.51 -21.25
C LEU A 151 11.66 12.37 -22.45
N ASN A 152 10.93 11.78 -23.39
CA ASN A 152 10.29 12.53 -24.47
C ASN A 152 8.99 13.23 -23.97
N PRO A 153 8.36 14.10 -24.77
CA PRO A 153 7.14 14.80 -24.35
C PRO A 153 5.97 13.88 -23.94
N GLU A 154 5.80 12.74 -24.61
CA GLU A 154 4.75 11.76 -24.28
C GLU A 154 4.97 11.17 -22.89
N GLN A 155 6.20 10.74 -22.60
CA GLN A 155 6.62 10.21 -21.30
C GLN A 155 6.57 11.25 -20.18
N LEU A 156 6.87 12.52 -20.47
CA LEU A 156 6.75 13.60 -19.49
C LEU A 156 5.29 13.81 -19.07
N VAL A 157 4.36 13.81 -20.02
CA VAL A 157 2.92 13.88 -19.71
C VAL A 157 2.49 12.64 -18.91
N GLU A 158 2.93 11.46 -19.33
CA GLU A 158 2.61 10.20 -18.64
C GLU A 158 3.12 10.18 -17.20
N LEU A 159 4.34 10.67 -16.93
CA LEU A 159 4.90 10.82 -15.58
C LEU A 159 3.96 11.64 -14.67
N LEU A 160 3.50 12.79 -15.15
CA LEU A 160 2.62 13.68 -14.39
C LEU A 160 1.27 13.00 -14.09
N VAL A 161 0.67 12.37 -15.12
CA VAL A 161 -0.62 11.70 -14.99
C VAL A 161 -0.51 10.47 -14.09
N LEU A 162 0.56 9.67 -14.22
CA LEU A 162 0.84 8.50 -13.38
C LEU A 162 0.99 8.89 -11.91
N ALA A 163 1.82 9.88 -11.61
CA ALA A 163 2.05 10.30 -10.21
C ALA A 163 0.75 10.83 -9.57
N GLY A 164 0.00 11.70 -10.27
CA GLY A 164 -1.28 12.22 -9.79
C GLY A 164 -2.36 11.13 -9.64
N GLN A 165 -2.40 10.18 -10.58
CA GLN A 165 -3.29 9.03 -10.51
C GLN A 165 -2.99 8.14 -9.31
N THR A 166 -1.71 7.83 -9.08
CA THR A 166 -1.27 7.05 -7.92
C THR A 166 -1.58 7.79 -6.62
N ALA A 167 -1.36 9.10 -6.56
CA ALA A 167 -1.69 9.91 -5.39
C ALA A 167 -3.19 9.91 -5.08
N THR A 168 -4.03 9.98 -6.13
CA THR A 168 -5.49 9.87 -6.02
C THR A 168 -5.89 8.49 -5.47
N MET A 169 -5.24 7.41 -5.93
CA MET A 169 -5.48 6.05 -5.47
C MET A 169 -5.10 5.91 -3.99
N CYS A 170 -3.87 6.31 -3.63
CA CYS A 170 -3.35 6.27 -2.28
C CYS A 170 -4.27 7.03 -1.32
N THR A 171 -4.62 8.28 -1.66
CA THR A 171 -5.51 9.13 -0.86
C THR A 171 -6.87 8.46 -0.64
N THR A 172 -7.46 7.89 -1.70
CA THR A 172 -8.77 7.24 -1.62
C THR A 172 -8.72 6.00 -0.74
N LEU A 173 -7.78 5.09 -0.99
CA LEU A 173 -7.70 3.82 -0.27
C LEU A 173 -7.32 4.01 1.20
N ASN A 174 -6.40 4.95 1.51
CA ASN A 174 -6.06 5.30 2.89
C ASN A 174 -7.25 5.94 3.60
N THR A 175 -7.96 6.85 2.94
CA THR A 175 -9.12 7.53 3.52
C THR A 175 -10.26 6.55 3.75
N LEU A 176 -10.53 5.64 2.81
CA LEU A 176 -11.58 4.64 2.96
C LEU A 176 -11.16 3.46 3.84
N ARG A 177 -9.85 3.35 4.13
CA ARG A 177 -9.22 2.24 4.85
C ARG A 177 -9.56 0.92 4.17
N THR A 178 -9.34 0.90 2.86
CA THR A 178 -9.58 -0.30 2.06
C THR A 178 -8.64 -1.42 2.54
N PRO A 179 -9.18 -2.60 2.91
CA PRO A 179 -8.35 -3.71 3.34
C PRO A 179 -7.40 -4.15 2.23
N SER A 180 -6.23 -4.65 2.63
CA SER A 180 -5.33 -5.34 1.71
C SER A 180 -6.02 -6.56 1.12
N ASP A 181 -5.70 -6.88 -0.14
CA ASP A 181 -6.08 -8.13 -0.78
C ASP A 181 -5.03 -9.23 -0.62
N ARG A 182 -3.87 -8.90 -0.01
CA ARG A 182 -2.84 -9.89 0.30
C ARG A 182 -3.35 -10.80 1.42
N ARG A 183 -3.03 -12.09 1.33
CA ARG A 183 -3.22 -12.98 2.48
C ARG A 183 -2.28 -12.53 3.60
N PRO A 184 -2.76 -12.48 4.85
CA PRO A 184 -1.88 -12.20 5.97
C PRO A 184 -0.86 -13.32 6.11
N SER A 185 0.40 -12.99 6.37
CA SER A 185 1.40 -13.96 6.81
C SER A 185 1.21 -14.36 8.28
N LEU A 186 0.45 -13.56 9.04
CA LEU A 186 0.25 -13.71 10.47
C LEU A 186 -1.18 -13.27 10.85
N THR A 187 -1.89 -14.09 11.61
CA THR A 187 -3.11 -13.68 12.31
C THR A 187 -2.89 -13.65 13.81
N VAL A 188 -3.31 -12.56 14.44
CA VAL A 188 -3.26 -12.35 15.88
C VAL A 188 -4.63 -12.65 16.48
N LEU A 189 -4.65 -13.49 17.50
CA LEU A 189 -5.82 -13.78 18.31
C LEU A 189 -5.59 -13.27 19.73
N LEU A 190 -6.54 -12.50 20.26
CA LEU A 190 -6.46 -11.94 21.60
C LEU A 190 -7.61 -12.46 22.48
N GLU A 191 -7.26 -13.29 23.46
CA GLU A 191 -8.16 -13.74 24.52
C GLU A 191 -8.28 -12.66 25.59
N ARG A 192 -9.12 -11.66 25.34
CA ARG A 192 -9.22 -10.46 26.20
C ARG A 192 -9.52 -10.80 27.67
N ASP A 193 -10.28 -11.85 27.94
CA ASP A 193 -10.61 -12.30 29.30
C ASP A 193 -9.38 -12.79 30.09
N ARG A 194 -8.33 -13.26 29.39
CA ARG A 194 -7.05 -13.66 30.00
C ARG A 194 -6.07 -12.50 30.14
N CYS A 195 -6.37 -11.32 29.59
CA CYS A 195 -5.48 -10.17 29.68
C CYS A 195 -5.35 -9.69 31.14
N CYS A 196 -4.13 -9.55 31.63
CA CYS A 196 -3.82 -9.02 32.96
C CYS A 196 -3.41 -7.53 32.95
N SER A 197 -3.70 -6.82 31.86
CA SER A 197 -3.52 -5.35 31.73
C SER A 197 -2.07 -4.85 31.89
N ALA A 198 -1.07 -5.69 31.64
CA ALA A 198 0.35 -5.35 31.76
C ALA A 198 0.88 -4.37 30.69
N GLY A 199 0.15 -4.19 29.58
CA GLY A 199 0.44 -3.20 28.53
C GLY A 199 1.70 -3.43 27.69
N GLN A 200 2.45 -4.53 27.89
CA GLN A 200 3.73 -4.78 27.20
C GLN A 200 3.57 -4.82 25.68
N CYS A 201 2.54 -5.50 25.17
CA CYS A 201 2.27 -5.58 23.74
C CYS A 201 1.94 -4.21 23.11
N VAL A 202 1.31 -3.30 23.85
CA VAL A 202 1.01 -1.94 23.39
C VAL A 202 2.28 -1.10 23.30
N GLY A 203 3.23 -1.31 24.21
CA GLY A 203 4.53 -0.64 24.16
C GLY A 203 5.43 -1.13 23.01
N VAL A 204 5.30 -2.41 22.62
CA VAL A 204 6.11 -3.03 21.56
C VAL A 204 5.51 -2.85 20.17
N ALA A 205 4.21 -3.08 20.02
CA ALA A 205 3.51 -3.04 18.73
C ALA A 205 2.23 -2.17 18.82
N PRO A 206 2.37 -0.85 19.05
CA PRO A 206 1.23 0.07 19.18
C PRO A 206 0.39 0.19 17.91
N GLU A 207 0.87 -0.26 16.75
CA GLU A 207 0.10 -0.28 15.51
C GLU A 207 -0.95 -1.40 15.49
N VAL A 208 -0.72 -2.44 16.29
CA VAL A 208 -1.50 -3.68 16.34
C VAL A 208 -2.32 -3.79 17.63
N PHE A 209 -1.82 -3.26 18.74
CA PHE A 209 -2.48 -3.33 20.04
C PHE A 209 -2.83 -1.95 20.61
N GLU A 210 -3.92 -1.88 21.37
CA GLU A 210 -4.22 -0.73 22.21
C GLU A 210 -4.56 -1.12 23.62
N GLN A 211 -4.37 -0.21 24.56
CA GLN A 211 -4.89 -0.37 25.90
C GLN A 211 -6.22 0.37 25.99
N ASP A 212 -7.28 -0.35 26.30
CA ASP A 212 -8.60 0.22 26.51
C ASP A 212 -8.61 0.99 27.83
N GLU A 213 -9.01 2.26 27.77
CA GLU A 213 -9.04 3.13 28.94
C GLU A 213 -10.12 2.74 29.96
N SER A 214 -11.15 2.01 29.55
CA SER A 214 -12.30 1.68 30.40
C SER A 214 -12.04 0.53 31.38
N ASP A 215 -11.34 -0.52 30.94
CA ASP A 215 -11.05 -1.72 31.73
C ASP A 215 -9.53 -2.00 31.87
N GLY A 216 -8.68 -1.18 31.24
CA GLY A 216 -7.23 -1.33 31.21
C GLY A 216 -6.74 -2.53 30.42
N ARG A 217 -7.63 -3.34 29.83
CA ARG A 217 -7.27 -4.53 29.06
C ARG A 217 -6.88 -4.14 27.65
N VAL A 218 -6.11 -5.00 27.02
CA VAL A 218 -5.66 -4.76 25.65
C VAL A 218 -6.80 -5.03 24.67
N ALA A 219 -6.94 -4.19 23.65
CA ALA A 219 -7.75 -4.43 22.46
C ALA A 219 -6.83 -4.69 21.25
N LEU A 220 -7.29 -5.55 20.36
CA LEU A 220 -6.61 -5.84 19.09
C LEU A 220 -7.13 -4.89 18.02
N LEU A 221 -6.23 -4.10 17.45
CA LEU A 221 -6.55 -3.14 16.39
C LEU A 221 -6.52 -3.77 15.01
N VAL A 222 -5.51 -4.61 14.77
CA VAL A 222 -5.25 -5.26 13.48
C VAL A 222 -5.11 -6.75 13.73
N PRO A 223 -6.18 -7.53 13.49
CA PRO A 223 -6.09 -8.99 13.60
C PRO A 223 -5.12 -9.61 12.60
N GLU A 224 -4.91 -8.94 11.47
CA GLU A 224 -4.10 -9.41 10.35
C GLU A 224 -3.08 -8.33 9.99
N PRO A 225 -2.03 -8.16 10.81
CA PRO A 225 -1.05 -7.09 10.63
C PRO A 225 -0.25 -7.28 9.34
N ASP A 226 0.19 -6.16 8.77
CA ASP A 226 1.16 -6.18 7.67
C ASP A 226 2.43 -6.92 8.11
N ALA A 227 3.06 -7.65 7.17
CA ALA A 227 4.27 -8.42 7.42
C ALA A 227 5.41 -7.59 8.05
N ARG A 228 5.45 -6.27 7.80
CA ARG A 228 6.44 -5.37 8.43
C ARG A 228 6.36 -5.33 9.96
N TYR A 229 5.21 -5.66 10.53
CA TYR A 229 4.99 -5.69 11.99
C TYR A 229 5.15 -7.09 12.58
N ALA A 230 5.43 -8.11 11.77
CA ALA A 230 5.39 -9.50 12.22
C ALA A 230 6.38 -9.78 13.37
N ASP A 231 7.59 -9.21 13.32
CA ASP A 231 8.60 -9.41 14.36
C ASP A 231 8.23 -8.71 15.67
N GLU A 232 7.73 -7.48 15.61
CA GLU A 232 7.22 -6.75 16.78
C GLU A 232 6.03 -7.46 17.41
N VAL A 233 5.12 -8.01 16.59
CA VAL A 233 3.95 -8.77 17.06
C VAL A 233 4.36 -10.10 17.69
N ARG A 234 5.34 -10.81 17.13
CA ARG A 234 5.92 -12.02 17.74
C ARG A 234 6.53 -11.72 19.08
N PHE A 235 7.34 -10.67 19.15
CA PHE A 235 7.94 -10.23 20.41
C PHE A 235 6.90 -9.78 21.45
N ALA A 236 5.84 -9.08 21.01
CA ALA A 236 4.73 -8.69 21.86
C ALA A 236 3.97 -9.90 22.45
N ALA A 237 3.81 -10.98 21.67
CA ALA A 237 3.21 -12.22 22.15
C ALA A 237 4.11 -12.91 23.19
N ASP A 238 5.42 -12.99 22.96
CA ASP A 238 6.39 -13.56 23.90
C ASP A 238 6.43 -12.82 25.25
N LEU A 239 6.25 -11.50 25.22
CA LEU A 239 6.18 -10.67 26.43
C LEU A 239 4.84 -10.72 27.16
N CYS A 240 3.82 -11.43 26.64
CA CYS A 240 2.50 -11.48 27.26
C CYS A 240 2.50 -12.37 28.51
N PRO A 241 2.48 -11.82 29.74
CA PRO A 241 2.67 -12.63 30.94
C PRO A 241 1.50 -13.57 31.25
N SER A 242 0.32 -13.32 30.68
CA SER A 242 -0.86 -14.18 30.85
C SER A 242 -1.11 -15.13 29.67
N GLY A 243 -0.27 -15.07 28.61
CA GLY A 243 -0.45 -15.84 27.39
C GLY A 243 -1.80 -15.56 26.70
N ALA A 244 -2.27 -14.32 26.75
CA ALA A 244 -3.54 -13.91 26.14
C ALA A 244 -3.44 -13.68 24.62
N ILE A 245 -2.23 -13.62 24.07
CA ILE A 245 -1.96 -13.40 22.64
C ILE A 245 -1.55 -14.74 22.03
N THR A 246 -2.26 -15.17 21.00
CA THR A 246 -1.91 -16.33 20.17
C THR A 246 -1.64 -15.87 18.75
N LEU A 247 -0.61 -16.42 18.13
CA LEU A 247 -0.23 -16.13 16.77
C LEU A 247 -0.47 -17.34 15.89
N VAL A 248 -1.02 -17.10 14.70
CA VAL A 248 -1.19 -18.11 13.65
C VAL A 248 -0.40 -17.65 12.44
N ASP A 249 0.76 -18.26 12.21
CA ASP A 249 1.53 -18.05 10.99
C ASP A 249 0.81 -18.72 9.80
N HIS A 250 0.72 -18.01 8.69
CA HIS A 250 0.25 -18.55 7.42
C HIS A 250 1.44 -18.58 6.47
N GLU A 251 1.91 -19.78 6.12
CA GLU A 251 2.95 -19.92 5.10
C GLU A 251 2.49 -19.27 3.79
N GLU A 252 3.35 -18.47 3.16
CA GLU A 252 3.20 -18.15 1.75
C GLU A 252 3.32 -19.47 0.98
N THR A 253 2.18 -20.07 0.60
CA THR A 253 2.20 -21.11 -0.41
C THR A 253 2.74 -20.48 -1.69
N ALA A 254 4.03 -20.71 -1.98
CA ALA A 254 4.63 -20.45 -3.27
C ALA A 254 3.71 -21.07 -4.32
N HIS A 255 3.15 -20.23 -5.20
CA HIS A 255 2.35 -20.72 -6.30
C HIS A 255 3.29 -21.48 -7.24
N PRO A 256 3.02 -22.75 -7.58
CA PRO A 256 3.81 -23.49 -8.56
C PRO A 256 3.70 -22.88 -9.96
#